data_AF-A0A351Y702-F1
#
_entry.id   AF-A0A351Y702-F1
#
_cell.length_a   1.000
_cell.length_b   1.000
_cell.length_c   1.000
_cell.angle_alpha   90.00
_cell.angle_beta   90.00
_cell.angle_gamma   90.00
#
_symmetry.space_group_name_H-M   'P 1'
#
loop_
_entity.id
_entity.type
_entity.pdbx_description
1 polymer ?
#
loop_
_entity_poly.entity_id
_entity_poly.type
_entity_poly.pdbx_seq_one_letter_code
_entity_poly.pdbx_strand_id
1 'polypeptide(L)'
;MSGWKFSEPFYDFFCGSGTIAIEAALLAKNIAPGMFRRFAFETFSRYDQELLSIELEVAKDKMIINKGHTIIASDIDPRMIGIAQENARNA
;
A
#
# COMPACT_ATOMS: atom_id res chain seq x y z
N MET A 1 18.85 -0.65 -0.07
CA MET A 1 17.53 -1.29 0.12
C MET A 1 17.60 -2.23 1.30
N SER A 2 16.48 -2.49 1.97
CA SER A 2 16.42 -3.29 3.22
C SER A 2 16.75 -4.78 3.04
N GLY A 3 16.65 -5.33 1.82
CA GLY A 3 16.87 -6.77 1.56
C GLY A 3 15.73 -7.68 2.06
N TRP A 4 14.69 -7.09 2.64
CA TRP A 4 13.51 -7.82 3.12
C TRP A 4 12.80 -8.52 1.97
N LYS A 5 12.50 -9.80 2.16
CA LYS A 5 11.71 -10.59 1.22
C LYS A 5 10.26 -10.54 1.68
N PHE A 6 9.37 -10.15 0.78
CA PHE A 6 7.95 -9.92 1.02
C PHE A 6 7.17 -11.03 1.74
N SER A 7 7.72 -12.24 1.85
CA SER A 7 7.14 -13.37 2.58
C SER A 7 7.60 -13.52 4.03
N GLU A 8 8.63 -12.79 4.45
CA GLU A 8 9.19 -12.86 5.80
C GLU A 8 8.46 -11.86 6.72
N PRO A 9 8.36 -12.14 8.03
CA PRO A 9 7.85 -11.17 8.98
C PRO A 9 8.59 -9.83 8.92
N PHE A 10 7.85 -8.72 8.97
CA PHE A 10 8.38 -7.36 8.99
C PHE A 10 8.05 -6.67 10.31
N TYR A 11 9.02 -5.96 10.88
CA TYR A 11 8.88 -5.24 12.13
C TYR A 11 9.39 -3.80 12.00
N ASP A 12 8.56 -2.83 12.36
CA ASP A 12 8.91 -1.43 12.51
C ASP A 12 8.63 -0.99 13.95
N PHE A 13 9.67 -0.86 14.77
CA PHE A 13 9.53 -0.58 16.20
C PHE A 13 9.35 0.91 16.55
N PHE A 14 9.53 1.80 15.57
CA PHE A 14 9.43 3.26 15.73
C PHE A 14 8.61 3.83 14.57
N CYS A 15 7.42 3.27 14.37
CA CYS A 15 6.71 3.39 13.11
C CYS A 15 6.14 4.78 12.84
N GLY A 16 6.04 5.64 13.85
CA GLY A 16 5.38 6.93 13.75
C GLY A 16 3.99 6.77 13.11
N SER A 17 3.79 7.41 11.95
CA SER A 17 2.54 7.37 11.18
C SER A 17 2.30 6.05 10.42
N GLY A 18 3.16 5.04 10.58
CA GLY A 18 3.00 3.71 10.01
C GLY A 18 3.43 3.58 8.55
N THR A 19 4.03 4.61 7.95
CA THR A 19 4.30 4.66 6.50
C THR A 19 5.12 3.47 6.02
N ILE A 20 6.22 3.12 6.68
CA ILE A 20 7.07 2.00 6.25
C ILE A 20 6.33 0.66 6.33
N ALA A 21 5.57 0.44 7.41
CA ALA A 21 4.78 -0.78 7.58
C ALA A 21 3.64 -0.89 6.54
N ILE A 22 2.98 0.23 6.21
CA ILE A 22 1.94 0.29 5.19
C ILE A 22 2.53 -0.01 3.80
N GLU A 23 3.64 0.64 3.43
CA GLU A 23 4.32 0.36 2.17
C GLU A 23 4.81 -1.09 2.08
N ALA A 24 5.32 -1.66 3.18
CA ALA A 24 5.68 -3.07 3.26
C ALA A 24 4.46 -3.97 2.99
N ALA A 25 3.27 -3.61 3.50
CA ALA A 25 2.03 -4.35 3.29
C ALA A 25 1.55 -4.28 1.84
N LEU A 26 1.58 -3.10 1.23
CA LEU A 26 1.21 -2.88 -0.17
C LEU A 26 2.15 -3.65 -1.10
N LEU A 27 3.47 -3.58 -0.87
CA LEU A 27 4.47 -4.32 -1.62
C LEU A 27 4.29 -5.84 -1.48
N ALA A 28 4.06 -6.34 -0.26
CA ALA A 28 3.89 -7.77 -0.04
C ALA A 28 2.64 -8.35 -0.69
N LYS A 29 1.58 -7.53 -0.78
CA LYS A 29 0.35 -7.87 -1.50
C LYS A 29 0.41 -7.54 -3.00
N ASN A 30 1.52 -7.01 -3.49
CA ASN A 30 1.67 -6.54 -4.87
C ASN A 30 0.53 -5.58 -5.29
N ILE A 31 0.11 -4.70 -4.37
CA ILE A 31 -0.89 -3.67 -4.64
C ILE A 31 -0.21 -2.50 -5.33
N ALA A 32 -0.73 -2.11 -6.50
CA ALA A 32 -0.19 -0.96 -7.22
C ALA A 32 -0.39 0.32 -6.39
N PRO A 33 0.61 1.20 -6.26
CA PRO A 33 0.52 2.43 -5.46
C PRO A 33 -0.51 3.42 -6.00
N GLY A 34 -0.91 3.26 -7.26
CA GLY A 34 -1.93 4.04 -7.93
C GLY A 34 -3.38 3.58 -7.70
N MET A 35 -3.58 2.41 -7.08
CA MET A 35 -4.86 1.70 -7.11
C MET A 35 -6.05 2.50 -6.55
N PHE A 36 -5.80 3.30 -5.51
CA PHE A 36 -6.85 4.00 -4.77
C PHE A 36 -6.78 5.53 -4.91
N ARG A 37 -6.08 6.04 -5.93
CA ARG A 37 -5.92 7.48 -6.18
C ARG A 37 -6.36 7.85 -7.58
N ARG A 38 -6.61 9.14 -7.77
CA ARG A 38 -6.80 9.74 -9.10
C ARG A 38 -5.52 10.39 -9.58
N PHE A 39 -5.39 10.48 -10.90
CA PHE A 39 -4.30 11.14 -11.58
C PHE A 39 -4.79 12.36 -12.36
N ALA A 40 -3.94 13.39 -12.45
CA ALA A 40 -4.29 14.63 -13.12
C ALA A 40 -4.64 14.42 -14.61
N PHE A 41 -4.00 13.44 -15.27
CA PHE A 41 -4.22 13.15 -16.69
C PHE A 41 -5.62 12.64 -17.00
N GLU A 42 -6.38 12.15 -16.01
CA GLU A 42 -7.76 11.67 -16.20
C GLU A 42 -8.72 12.77 -16.66
N THR A 43 -8.31 14.04 -16.52
CA THR A 43 -9.09 15.22 -16.96
C THR A 43 -8.68 15.75 -18.33
N PHE A 44 -7.69 15.15 -18.98
CA PHE A 44 -7.17 15.65 -20.26
C PHE A 44 -8.14 15.33 -21.41
N SER A 45 -8.21 16.22 -22.40
CA SER A 45 -9.12 16.07 -23.54
C SER A 45 -8.86 14.83 -24.41
N ARG A 46 -7.64 14.27 -24.35
CA ARG A 46 -7.22 13.07 -25.08
C ARG A 46 -6.98 11.87 -24.17
N TYR A 47 -7.54 11.88 -22.96
CA TYR A 47 -7.47 10.76 -22.03
C TYR A 47 -8.31 9.59 -22.54
N ASP A 48 -7.73 8.39 -22.49
CA ASP A 48 -8.42 7.15 -22.79
C ASP A 48 -8.86 6.47 -21.49
N GLN A 49 -10.15 6.58 -21.20
CA GLN A 49 -10.74 5.99 -20.00
C GLN A 49 -10.79 4.46 -20.06
N GLU A 50 -10.94 3.89 -21.25
CA GLU A 50 -10.97 2.44 -21.42
C GLU A 50 -9.59 1.85 -21.13
N LEU A 51 -8.53 2.50 -21.63
CA LEU A 51 -7.16 2.10 -21.35
C LEU A 51 -6.84 2.12 -19.84
N LEU A 52 -7.21 3.17 -19.10
CA LEU A 52 -6.98 3.17 -17.65
C LEU A 52 -7.77 2.07 -16.95
N SER A 53 -9.00 1.81 -17.40
CA SER A 53 -9.85 0.77 -16.82
C SER A 53 -9.20 -0.61 -16.99
N ILE A 54 -8.67 -0.90 -18.18
CA ILE A 54 -7.92 -2.12 -18.48
C ILE A 54 -6.68 -2.24 -17.58
N GLU A 55 -5.87 -1.19 -17.46
CA GLU A 55 -4.67 -1.22 -16.62
C GLU A 55 -4.99 -1.40 -15.13
N LEU A 56 -6.10 -0.84 -14.65
CA LEU A 56 -6.58 -1.06 -13.29
C LEU A 56 -7.04 -2.50 -13.06
N GLU A 57 -7.70 -3.13 -14.03
CA GLU A 57 -8.05 -4.57 -13.97
C GLU A 57 -6.80 -5.44 -13.95
N VAL A 58 -5.84 -5.19 -14.84
CA VAL A 58 -4.55 -5.90 -14.86
C VAL A 58 -3.80 -5.76 -13.53
N ALA A 59 -3.84 -4.57 -12.91
CA ALA A 59 -3.22 -4.34 -11.61
C ALA A 59 -3.94 -5.09 -10.48
N LYS A 60 -5.27 -5.21 -10.52
CA LYS A 60 -6.06 -6.01 -9.56
C LYS A 60 -5.75 -7.50 -9.69
N ASP A 61 -5.65 -8.01 -10.90
CA ASP A 61 -5.35 -9.43 -11.15
C ASP A 61 -3.95 -9.84 -10.65
N LYS A 62 -3.02 -8.88 -10.55
CA LYS A 62 -1.68 -9.08 -10.01
C LYS A 62 -1.61 -9.06 -8.48
N MET A 63 -2.68 -8.69 -7.78
CA MET A 63 -2.68 -8.62 -6.32
C MET A 63 -2.59 -10.02 -5.68
N ILE A 64 -1.89 -10.10 -4.55
CA ILE A 64 -1.73 -11.33 -3.77
C ILE A 64 -2.70 -11.28 -2.58
N ILE A 65 -3.86 -11.92 -2.72
CA ILE A 65 -4.95 -11.86 -1.72
C ILE A 65 -4.88 -13.03 -0.72
N ASN A 66 -4.42 -14.21 -1.15
CA ASN A 66 -4.51 -15.46 -0.37
C ASN A 66 -3.24 -15.83 0.39
N LYS A 67 -2.30 -14.88 0.58
CA LYS A 67 -1.06 -15.12 1.32
C LYS A 67 -1.05 -14.28 2.59
N GLY A 68 -0.93 -14.96 3.73
CA GLY A 68 -0.75 -14.30 5.03
C GLY A 68 0.62 -13.62 5.07
N HIS A 69 0.62 -12.34 5.43
CA HIS A 69 1.83 -11.55 5.66
C HIS A 69 1.81 -11.05 7.11
N THR A 70 2.93 -11.19 7.81
CA THR A 70 3.09 -10.70 9.18
C THR A 70 3.84 -9.38 9.15
N ILE A 71 3.13 -8.29 9.45
CA ILE A 71 3.69 -6.94 9.54
C ILE A 71 3.29 -6.39 10.89
N ILE A 72 4.29 -6.03 11.70
CA ILE A 72 4.11 -5.51 13.05
C ILE A 72 4.75 -4.14 13.11
N ALA A 73 3.98 -3.18 13.61
CA ALA A 73 4.41 -1.79 13.76
C ALA A 73 4.09 -1.32 15.18
N SER A 74 5.05 -0.67 15.83
CA SER A 74 4.88 -0.09 17.16
C SER A 74 5.55 1.28 17.25
N ASP A 75 5.10 2.08 18.20
CA ASP A 75 5.67 3.36 18.56
C ASP A 75 5.39 3.63 20.04
N ILE A 76 6.23 4.46 20.66
CA ILE A 76 6.05 4.87 22.06
C ILE A 76 4.92 5.89 22.21
N ASP A 77 4.61 6.67 21.16
CA ASP A 77 3.54 7.65 21.19
C ASP A 77 2.20 7.02 20.77
N PRO A 78 1.23 6.86 21.69
CA PRO A 78 -0.07 6.27 21.37
C PRO A 78 -0.88 7.08 20.35
N ARG A 79 -0.62 8.39 20.21
CA ARG A 79 -1.26 9.22 19.18
C ARG A 79 -0.79 8.82 17.79
N MET A 80 0.50 8.53 17.66
CA MET A 80 1.10 8.06 16.40
C MET A 80 0.55 6.69 16.01
N ILE A 81 0.35 5.78 16.97
CA ILE A 81 -0.36 4.51 16.74
C ILE A 81 -1.78 4.73 16.20
N GLY A 82 -2.53 5.69 16.77
CA GLY A 82 -3.86 6.04 16.27
C GLY A 82 -3.83 6.52 14.82
N ILE A 83 -2.90 7.40 14.48
CA ILE A 83 -2.69 7.90 13.10
C ILE A 83 -2.26 6.75 12.18
N ALA A 84 -1.36 5.87 12.61
CA ALA A 84 -0.90 4.73 11.83
C ALA A 84 -2.03 3.76 11.49
N GLN A 85 -2.93 3.50 12.46
CA GLN A 85 -4.13 2.67 12.24
C GLN A 85 -5.12 3.32 11.28
N GLU A 86 -5.30 4.64 11.35
CA GLU A 86 -6.13 5.39 10.41
C GLU A 86 -5.55 5.34 9.00
N ASN A 87 -4.26 5.62 8.85
CA ASN A 87 -3.56 5.54 7.57
C ASN A 87 -3.64 4.13 6.97
N ALA A 88 -3.45 3.08 7.78
CA ALA A 88 -3.54 1.70 7.32
C ALA A 88 -4.96 1.30 6.87
N ARG A 89 -6.01 1.93 7.40
CA ARG A 89 -7.40 1.73 6.94
C ARG A 89 -7.71 2.47 5.64
N ASN A 90 -7.05 3.58 5.39
CA ASN A 90 -7.22 4.41 4.20
C ASN A 90 -6.32 3.99 3.03
N ALA A 91 -5.40 3.05 3.26
CA ALA A 91 -4.42 2.55 2.30
C ALA A 91 -4.95 1.39 1.44
#